data_AF-A0A2P8AUG3-F1
#
_entry.id   AF-A0A2P8AUG3-F1
#
_cell.length_a   1.000
_cell.length_b   1.000
_cell.length_c   1.000
_cell.angle_alpha   90.00
_cell.angle_beta   90.00
_cell.angle_gamma   90.00
#
_symmetry.space_group_name_H-M   'P 1'
#
loop_
_entity.id
_entity.type
_entity.pdbx_description
1 polymer ?
#
loop_
_entity_poly.entity_id
_entity_poly.type
_entity_poly.pdbx_seq_one_letter_code
_entity_poly.pdbx_strand_id
1 'polypeptide(L)'
;MENGEPVVMRVYCRVEVLIDDPGAVAALAGQRLRDADIDWPSEPDTIEEAAAELRTDLPQALASLVDPDGLLADVPGVRIRRGRWWAEPGEASPRFQPGFTD
;
A
#
# COMPACT_ATOMS: atom_id res chain seq x y z
N MET A 1 29.21 -19.50 9.50
CA MET A 1 28.61 -18.21 9.85
C MET A 1 27.81 -18.46 11.11
N GLU A 2 28.16 -17.83 12.23
CA GLU A 2 27.30 -17.82 13.41
C GLU A 2 25.89 -17.42 12.98
N ASN A 3 24.86 -18.07 13.54
CA ASN A 3 23.47 -17.72 13.33
C ASN A 3 23.25 -16.30 13.86
N GLY A 4 23.55 -15.30 13.02
CA GLY A 4 23.48 -13.89 13.36
C GLY A 4 22.05 -13.53 13.74
N GLU A 5 21.92 -12.74 14.80
CA GLU A 5 20.63 -12.22 15.23
C GLU A 5 19.92 -11.50 14.06
N PRO A 6 18.58 -11.57 13.98
CA PRO A 6 17.84 -10.86 12.94
C PRO A 6 18.13 -9.36 12.93
N VAL A 7 18.52 -8.82 11.77
CA VAL A 7 18.77 -7.38 11.59
C VAL A 7 17.48 -6.69 11.13
N VAL A 8 17.14 -5.57 11.75
CA VAL A 8 16.00 -4.74 11.32
C VAL A 8 16.49 -3.69 10.33
N MET A 9 15.94 -3.69 9.12
CA MET A 9 16.20 -2.69 8.08
C MET A 9 14.92 -1.94 7.72
N ARG A 10 15.09 -0.68 7.29
CA ARG A 10 14.01 0.18 6.77
C ARG A 10 14.24 0.38 5.28
N VAL A 11 13.29 -0.06 4.46
CA VAL A 11 13.34 0.11 3.01
C VAL A 11 12.41 1.26 2.64
N TYR A 12 12.97 2.26 1.93
CA TYR A 12 12.21 3.39 1.41
C TYR A 12 12.11 3.23 -0.10
N CYS A 13 10.90 3.07 -0.61
CA CYS A 13 10.63 2.87 -2.04
C CYS A 13 9.65 3.93 -2.54
N ARG A 14 9.93 4.52 -3.71
CA ARG A 14 9.00 5.37 -4.46
C ARG A 14 8.87 4.78 -5.85
N VAL A 15 7.63 4.68 -6.32
CA VAL A 15 7.28 4.19 -7.65
C VAL A 15 6.38 5.23 -8.30
N GLU A 16 6.63 5.54 -9.57
CA GLU A 16 5.72 6.28 -10.42
C GLU A 16 4.92 5.27 -11.25
N VAL A 17 3.59 5.42 -11.28
CA VAL A 17 2.71 4.54 -12.04
C VAL A 17 1.81 5.35 -12.95
N LEU A 18 1.57 4.84 -14.15
CA LEU A 18 0.56 5.35 -15.07
C LEU A 18 -0.73 4.55 -14.85
N ILE A 19 -1.86 5.24 -14.73
CA ILE A 19 -3.18 4.63 -14.57
C ILE A 19 -4.01 4.95 -15.80
N ASP A 20 -4.17 3.97 -16.69
CA ASP A 20 -4.91 4.13 -17.94
C ASP A 20 -6.44 4.02 -17.76
N ASP A 21 -6.88 3.31 -16.71
CA ASP A 21 -8.29 3.19 -16.31
C ASP A 21 -8.46 3.38 -14.79
N PRO A 22 -8.69 4.63 -14.34
CA PRO A 22 -8.97 4.92 -12.94
C PRO A 22 -10.21 4.21 -12.39
N GLY A 23 -11.22 3.97 -13.22
CA GLY A 23 -12.46 3.32 -12.83
C GLY A 23 -12.26 1.84 -12.48
N ALA A 24 -11.45 1.14 -13.27
CA ALA A 24 -11.06 -0.25 -12.99
C ALA A 24 -10.27 -0.39 -11.69
N VAL A 25 -9.35 0.55 -11.40
CA VAL A 25 -8.58 0.57 -10.14
C VAL A 25 -9.53 0.73 -8.94
N ALA A 26 -10.42 1.71 -8.99
CA ALA A 26 -11.39 1.94 -7.93
C ALA A 26 -12.36 0.76 -7.72
N ALA A 27 -12.82 0.14 -8.81
CA ALA A 27 -13.67 -1.05 -8.74
C ALA A 27 -12.96 -2.24 -8.09
N LEU A 28 -11.69 -2.47 -8.43
CA LEU A 28 -10.87 -3.52 -7.83
C LEU A 28 -10.62 -3.26 -6.35
N ALA A 29 -10.34 -2.02 -5.95
CA ALA A 29 -10.19 -1.62 -4.56
C ALA A 29 -11.46 -1.92 -3.75
N GLY A 30 -12.62 -1.51 -4.25
CA GLY A 30 -13.90 -1.82 -3.61
C GLY A 30 -14.19 -3.32 -3.55
N GLN A 31 -13.80 -4.11 -4.56
CA GLN A 31 -13.94 -5.57 -4.52
C GLN A 31 -13.04 -6.20 -3.45
N ARG A 32 -11.75 -5.85 -3.41
CA ARG A 32 -10.83 -6.38 -2.39
C ARG A 32 -11.24 -6.01 -0.98
N LEU A 33 -11.79 -4.81 -0.78
CA LEU A 33 -12.34 -4.40 0.51
C LEU A 33 -13.51 -5.31 0.93
N ARG A 34 -14.37 -5.72 -0.01
CA ARG A 34 -15.48 -6.63 0.29
C ARG A 34 -15.03 -8.06 0.60
N ASP A 35 -13.94 -8.49 -0.01
CA ASP A 35 -13.37 -9.81 0.19
C ASP A 35 -12.45 -9.86 1.42
N ALA A 36 -12.17 -8.72 2.06
CA ALA A 36 -11.34 -8.64 3.24
C ALA A 36 -12.09 -9.13 4.50
N ASP A 37 -11.38 -9.87 5.34
CA ASP A 37 -11.88 -10.36 6.63
C ASP A 37 -11.81 -9.24 7.69
N ILE A 38 -12.74 -8.29 7.59
CA ILE A 38 -12.89 -7.13 8.48
C ILE A 38 -14.12 -7.30 9.36
N ASP A 39 -13.99 -6.98 10.66
CA ASP A 39 -15.11 -6.93 11.61
C ASP A 39 -15.94 -5.66 11.43
N TRP A 40 -16.66 -5.57 10.31
CA TRP A 40 -17.49 -4.41 9.93
C TRP A 40 -18.46 -3.91 11.02
N PRO A 41 -19.10 -4.75 11.86
CA PRO A 41 -19.91 -4.26 12.98
C PRO A 41 -19.17 -3.36 13.98
N SER A 42 -17.84 -3.45 14.04
CA SER A 42 -16.98 -2.63 14.91
C SER A 42 -16.45 -1.36 14.23
N GLU A 43 -16.59 -1.26 12.91
CA GLU A 43 -16.12 -0.13 12.11
C GLU A 43 -17.13 1.03 12.14
N PRO A 44 -16.65 2.28 11.99
CA PRO A 44 -17.51 3.46 11.98
C PRO A 44 -18.38 3.57 10.72
N ASP A 45 -17.90 3.02 9.60
CA ASP A 45 -18.56 3.04 8.29
C ASP A 45 -19.07 1.66 7.92
N THR A 46 -20.14 1.61 7.14
CA THR A 46 -20.57 0.38 6.48
C THR A 46 -19.61 0.01 5.34
N ILE A 47 -19.60 -1.28 5.00
CA ILE A 47 -18.86 -1.80 3.83
C ILE A 47 -19.27 -1.09 2.53
N GLU A 48 -20.55 -0.72 2.38
CA GLU A 48 -21.04 0.03 1.23
C GLU A 48 -20.53 1.47 1.19
N GLU A 49 -20.47 2.15 2.34
CA GLU A 49 -19.95 3.52 2.46
C GLU A 49 -18.44 3.56 2.18
N ALA A 50 -17.67 2.68 2.79
CA ALA A 50 -16.23 2.57 2.55
C ALA A 50 -15.92 2.22 1.08
N ALA A 51 -16.67 1.31 0.48
CA ALA A 51 -16.54 1.01 -0.95
C ALA A 51 -17.06 2.15 -1.86
N ALA A 52 -17.89 3.05 -1.36
CA ALA A 52 -18.28 4.27 -2.06
C ALA A 52 -17.18 5.33 -2.03
N GLU A 53 -16.51 5.49 -0.90
CA GLU A 53 -15.38 6.40 -0.76
C GLU A 53 -14.25 6.05 -1.75
N LEU A 54 -13.87 4.77 -1.84
CA LEU A 54 -12.86 4.29 -2.79
C LEU A 54 -13.21 4.56 -4.25
N ARG A 55 -14.50 4.72 -4.60
CA ARG A 55 -14.92 5.07 -5.96
C ARG A 55 -14.71 6.54 -6.30
N THR A 56 -14.55 7.38 -5.29
CA THR A 56 -14.37 8.83 -5.43
C THR A 56 -12.97 9.30 -5.07
N ASP A 57 -12.16 8.48 -4.39
CA ASP A 57 -10.77 8.76 -4.01
C ASP A 57 -9.80 7.76 -4.66
N LEU A 58 -9.26 8.13 -5.83
CA LEU A 58 -8.33 7.29 -6.59
C LEU A 58 -7.00 7.06 -5.84
N PRO A 59 -6.35 8.06 -5.21
CA PRO A 59 -5.19 7.83 -4.36
C PRO A 59 -5.43 6.80 -3.25
N GLN A 60 -6.55 6.90 -2.53
CA GLN A 60 -6.91 5.94 -1.49
C GLN A 60 -7.16 4.55 -2.08
N ALA A 61 -7.87 4.46 -3.21
CA ALA A 61 -8.10 3.21 -3.93
C ALA A 61 -6.77 2.54 -4.32
N LEU A 62 -5.84 3.25 -4.95
CA LEU A 62 -4.55 2.70 -5.33
C LEU A 62 -3.74 2.27 -4.10
N ALA A 63 -3.69 3.11 -3.06
CA ALA A 63 -2.96 2.79 -1.83
C ALA A 63 -3.50 1.53 -1.13
N SER A 64 -4.82 1.29 -1.18
CA SER A 64 -5.45 0.10 -0.62
C SER A 64 -5.09 -1.20 -1.35
N LEU A 65 -4.63 -1.11 -2.60
CA LEU A 65 -4.29 -2.26 -3.43
C LEU A 65 -2.82 -2.69 -3.33
N VAL A 66 -1.97 -1.87 -2.70
CA VAL A 66 -0.55 -2.16 -2.54
C VAL A 66 -0.35 -3.42 -1.71
N ASP A 67 0.35 -4.39 -2.30
CA ASP A 67 0.80 -5.61 -1.62
C ASP A 67 2.30 -5.49 -1.31
N PRO A 68 2.68 -5.17 -0.07
CA PRO A 68 4.08 -5.03 0.30
C PRO A 68 4.79 -6.39 0.37
N ASP A 69 4.10 -7.48 0.71
CA ASP A 69 4.71 -8.81 0.81
C ASP A 69 5.15 -9.29 -0.58
N GLY A 70 4.36 -8.97 -1.61
CA GLY A 70 4.72 -9.19 -3.01
C GLY A 70 6.03 -8.50 -3.44
N LEU A 71 6.40 -7.37 -2.84
CA LEU A 71 7.63 -6.63 -3.19
C LEU A 71 8.91 -7.38 -2.81
N LEU A 72 8.87 -8.18 -1.73
CA LEU A 72 10.03 -8.90 -1.18
C LEU A 72 9.83 -10.42 -1.14
N ALA A 73 8.80 -10.93 -1.82
CA ALA A 73 8.38 -12.33 -1.76
C ALA A 73 9.53 -13.31 -2.08
N ASP A 74 10.41 -12.95 -3.01
CA ASP A 74 11.50 -13.80 -3.48
C ASP A 74 12.84 -13.55 -2.76
N VAL A 75 12.87 -12.73 -1.70
CA VAL A 75 14.10 -12.40 -0.97
C VAL A 75 14.27 -13.35 0.24
N PRO A 76 15.28 -14.24 0.25
CA PRO A 76 15.44 -15.21 1.33
C PRO A 76 15.63 -14.56 2.70
N GLY A 77 14.87 -15.03 3.69
CA GLY A 77 15.00 -14.59 5.09
C GLY A 77 14.38 -13.22 5.38
N VAL A 78 13.72 -12.58 4.41
CA VAL A 78 13.07 -11.28 4.59
C VAL A 78 11.58 -11.46 4.87
N ARG A 79 11.08 -10.71 5.85
CA ARG A 79 9.65 -10.60 6.16
C ARG A 79 9.32 -9.16 6.51
N ILE A 80 8.24 -8.65 5.94
CA ILE A 80 7.74 -7.34 6.33
C ILE A 80 6.98 -7.49 7.65
N ARG A 81 7.29 -6.62 8.60
CA ARG A 81 6.64 -6.62 9.93
C ARG A 81 5.69 -5.44 10.11
N ARG A 82 5.99 -4.32 9.46
CA ARG A 82 5.30 -3.03 9.57
C ARG A 82 5.59 -2.23 8.31
N GLY A 83 4.65 -1.40 7.89
CA GLY A 83 4.84 -0.46 6.79
C GLY A 83 3.80 0.65 6.85
N ARG A 84 4.10 1.72 6.14
CA ARG A 84 3.16 2.81 5.82
C ARG A 84 3.42 3.20 4.38
N TRP A 85 2.37 3.20 3.58
CA TRP A 85 2.39 3.62 2.18
C TRP A 85 1.14 4.44 1.92
N TRP A 86 1.22 5.26 0.87
CA TRP A 86 0.11 6.05 0.36
C TRP A 86 0.38 6.30 -1.12
N ALA A 87 -0.64 6.72 -1.85
CA ALA A 87 -0.49 7.25 -3.20
C ALA A 87 -0.75 8.75 -3.19
N GLU A 88 -0.13 9.47 -4.11
CA GLU A 88 -0.36 10.89 -4.34
C GLU A 88 -0.34 11.16 -5.85
N PRO A 89 -1.21 12.04 -6.37
CA PRO A 89 -1.16 12.43 -7.77
C PRO A 89 -0.06 13.47 -8.01
N GLY A 90 0.45 13.51 -9.24
CA GLY A 90 1.36 14.56 -9.70
C GLY A 90 2.84 14.25 -9.44
N GLU A 91 3.65 15.31 -9.42
CA GLU A 91 5.10 15.19 -9.27
C GLU A 91 5.49 14.67 -7.88
N ALA A 92 6.61 13.96 -7.84
CA ALA A 92 7.12 13.43 -6.58
C ALA A 92 7.35 14.54 -5.55
N SER A 93 6.80 14.33 -4.35
CA SER A 93 7.05 15.24 -3.24
C SER A 93 8.56 15.41 -2.98
N PRO A 94 9.07 16.66 -2.88
CA PRO A 94 10.47 16.90 -2.58
C PRO A 94 10.86 16.44 -1.16
N ARG A 95 9.87 16.09 -0.32
CA ARG A 95 10.08 15.56 1.04
C ARG A 95 10.56 14.10 1.03
N PHE A 96 10.32 13.35 -0.04
CA PHE A 96 10.80 11.98 -0.17
C PHE A 96 12.08 11.95 -1.01
N GLN A 97 13.22 12.08 -0.34
CA GLN A 97 14.55 11.94 -0.94
C GLN A 97 15.19 10.64 -0.43
N PRO A 98 15.07 9.51 -1.17
CA PRO A 98 15.77 8.30 -0.82
C PRO A 98 17.27 8.49 -1.11
N GLY A 99 18.07 8.69 -0.06
CA GLY A 99 19.52 8.85 -0.13
C GLY A 99 20.07 9.38 1.20
N PHE A 100 21.32 9.04 1.51
CA PHE A 100 22.08 9.82 2.50
C PHE A 100 22.34 11.18 1.84
N THR A 101 21.76 12.25 2.36
CA THR A 101 22.28 13.60 2.08
C THR A 101 23.72 13.63 2.59
N ASP A 102 24.67 14.03 1.73
CA ASP A 102 26.08 14.23 2.10
C ASP A 102 26.24 15.12 3.36
#